data_AF-A0AAE1G2Z3-F1
#
_entry.id   AF-A0AAE1G2Z3-F1
#
_cell.length_a   1.000
_cell.length_b   1.000
_cell.length_c   1.000
_cell.angle_alpha   90.00
_cell.angle_beta   90.00
_cell.angle_gamma   90.00
#
_symmetry.space_group_name_H-M   'P 1'
#
loop_
_entity.id
_entity.type
_entity.pdbx_description
1 polymer ?
#
loop_
_entity_poly.entity_id
_entity_poly.type
_entity_poly.pdbx_seq_one_letter_code
_entity_poly.pdbx_strand_id
1 'polypeptide(L)'
;MKLAHKLTHQHVSVRGYKRQKVSFAVQLLSNTVSQALCFLGERGEIKSAGWLLTAQFIRFGLKYILTRRLNQDVVESFFSMMRQMGRCYDHPTPLSFQHRLKMYIMGKDAKVLSVNVNSLDVESNTLGKENEKITMEKPHCWK
;
A
#
# COMPACT_ATOMS: atom_id res chain seq x y z
N MET A 1 -30.26 19.57 2.55
CA MET A 1 -28.86 19.08 2.50
C MET A 1 -28.88 17.55 2.35
N LYS A 2 -27.99 16.95 1.54
CA LYS A 2 -27.85 15.48 1.45
C LYS A 2 -26.89 15.00 2.55
N LEU A 3 -27.36 14.13 3.45
CA LEU A 3 -26.57 13.59 4.57
C LEU A 3 -25.32 12.81 4.12
N ALA A 4 -25.38 12.10 2.99
CA ALA A 4 -24.30 11.27 2.48
C ALA A 4 -23.97 11.57 1.00
N HIS A 5 -23.50 12.79 0.71
CA HIS A 5 -23.23 13.22 -0.67
C HIS A 5 -22.14 12.43 -1.40
N LYS A 6 -21.25 11.77 -0.66
CA LYS A 6 -20.16 10.96 -1.23
C LYS A 6 -20.59 9.54 -1.58
N LEU A 7 -21.69 9.05 -1.01
CA LEU A 7 -22.19 7.70 -1.27
C LEU A 7 -22.99 7.67 -2.57
N THR A 8 -22.51 6.86 -3.50
CA THR A 8 -23.14 6.59 -4.80
C THR A 8 -23.33 5.09 -4.98
N HIS A 9 -24.18 4.67 -5.92
CA HIS A 9 -24.42 3.24 -6.21
C HIS A 9 -23.11 2.45 -6.48
N GLN A 10 -22.06 3.12 -6.94
CA GLN A 10 -20.74 2.51 -7.17
C GLN A 10 -20.03 2.03 -5.90
N HIS A 11 -20.43 2.50 -4.71
CA HIS A 11 -19.89 2.05 -3.43
C HIS A 11 -20.44 0.68 -3.01
N VAL A 12 -21.66 0.34 -3.47
CA VAL A 12 -22.33 -0.93 -3.16
C VAL A 12 -22.10 -1.93 -4.29
N SER A 13 -22.20 -1.48 -5.55
CA SER A 13 -21.93 -2.31 -6.72
C SER A 13 -20.55 -2.00 -7.31
N VAL A 14 -19.52 -2.59 -6.70
CA VAL A 14 -18.13 -2.44 -7.17
C VAL A 14 -17.79 -3.52 -8.21
N ARG A 15 -17.48 -3.11 -9.45
CA ARG A 15 -17.17 -4.00 -10.59
C ARG A 15 -15.75 -3.81 -11.13
N GLY A 16 -15.12 -4.89 -11.59
CA GLY A 16 -13.81 -4.90 -12.25
C GLY A 16 -12.69 -4.33 -11.37
N TYR A 17 -11.76 -3.57 -11.98
CA TYR A 17 -10.63 -2.88 -11.33
C TYR A 17 -11.05 -2.02 -10.13
N LYS A 18 -12.29 -1.50 -10.12
CA LYS A 18 -12.78 -0.69 -8.98
C LYS A 18 -12.81 -1.47 -7.65
N ARG A 19 -12.80 -2.81 -7.67
CA ARG A 19 -12.74 -3.65 -6.47
C ARG A 19 -11.42 -3.52 -5.71
N GLN A 20 -10.34 -3.17 -6.42
CA GLN A 20 -9.04 -2.93 -5.81
C GLN A 20 -8.94 -1.52 -5.19
N LYS A 21 -9.88 -0.61 -5.53
CA LYS A 21 -9.86 0.76 -5.04
C LYS A 21 -10.43 0.88 -3.62
N VAL A 22 -9.51 0.94 -2.66
CA VAL A 22 -9.79 1.06 -1.22
C VAL A 22 -10.56 2.33 -0.84
N SER A 23 -10.48 3.38 -1.66
CA SER A 23 -11.17 4.66 -1.41
C SER A 23 -12.68 4.52 -1.24
N PHE A 24 -13.33 3.61 -1.96
CA PHE A 24 -14.79 3.44 -1.85
C PHE A 24 -15.17 2.81 -0.51
N ALA A 25 -14.40 1.81 -0.05
CA ALA A 25 -14.61 1.18 1.25
C ALA A 25 -14.38 2.18 2.40
N VAL A 26 -13.35 3.03 2.29
CA VAL A 26 -13.07 4.08 3.28
C VAL A 26 -14.18 5.13 3.35
N GLN A 27 -14.71 5.53 2.20
CA GLN A 27 -15.83 6.47 2.15
C GLN A 27 -17.11 5.87 2.75
N LEU A 28 -17.32 4.56 2.56
CA LEU A 28 -18.47 3.83 3.11
C LEU A 28 -18.36 3.62 4.63
N LEU A 29 -17.15 3.35 5.14
CA LEU A 29 -16.87 3.14 6.57
C LEU A 29 -16.45 4.44 7.28
N SER A 30 -16.91 5.60 6.81
CA SER A 30 -16.56 6.89 7.39
C SER A 30 -17.44 7.24 8.60
N ASN A 31 -16.89 8.00 9.55
CA ASN A 31 -17.64 8.58 10.67
C ASN A 31 -18.88 9.35 10.23
N THR A 32 -18.80 10.06 9.10
CA THR A 32 -19.95 10.80 8.54
C THR A 32 -21.09 9.88 8.12
N VAL A 33 -20.79 8.69 7.61
CA VAL A 33 -21.78 7.67 7.23
C VAL A 33 -22.39 7.01 8.45
N SER A 34 -21.59 6.75 9.50
CA SER A 34 -22.11 6.25 10.78
C SER A 34 -23.11 7.23 11.41
N GLN A 35 -22.80 8.54 11.43
CA GLN A 35 -23.73 9.55 11.91
C GLN A 35 -25.00 9.64 11.07
N ALA A 36 -24.88 9.57 9.73
CA ALA A 36 -26.03 9.53 8.83
C ALA A 36 -26.90 8.29 9.06
N LEU A 37 -26.30 7.12 9.33
CA LEU A 37 -27.02 5.89 9.66
C LEU A 37 -27.80 6.01 10.98
N CYS A 38 -27.20 6.59 12.03
CA CYS A 38 -27.92 6.86 13.28
C CYS A 38 -29.11 7.78 13.06
N PHE A 39 -28.91 8.90 12.34
CA PHE A 39 -29.97 9.86 12.06
C PHE A 39 -31.15 9.27 11.26
N LEU A 40 -30.86 8.41 10.28
CA LEU A 40 -31.88 7.73 9.48
C LEU A 40 -32.58 6.60 10.26
N GLY A 41 -31.83 5.91 11.13
CA GLY A 41 -32.37 4.86 11.99
C GLY A 41 -33.32 5.39 13.06
N GLU A 42 -32.96 6.50 13.71
CA GLU A 42 -33.81 7.19 14.71
C GLU A 42 -35.12 7.73 14.10
N ARG A 43 -35.11 8.07 12.81
CA ARG A 43 -36.30 8.47 12.06
C ARG A 43 -37.19 7.31 11.60
N GLY A 44 -36.75 6.06 11.78
CA GLY A 44 -37.54 4.88 11.38
C GLY A 44 -37.58 4.60 9.87
N GLU A 45 -36.73 5.23 9.08
CA GLU A 45 -36.69 5.08 7.61
C GLU A 45 -35.98 3.79 7.17
N ILE A 46 -35.23 3.15 8.08
CA ILE A 46 -34.46 1.93 7.80
C ILE A 46 -35.23 0.71 8.32
N LYS A 47 -35.69 -0.15 7.40
CA LYS A 47 -36.41 -1.40 7.72
C LYS A 47 -35.54 -2.52 8.32
N SER A 48 -34.21 -2.41 8.20
CA SER A 48 -33.26 -3.43 8.68
C SER A 48 -32.97 -3.26 10.17
N ALA A 49 -33.14 -4.29 11.00
CA ALA A 49 -32.86 -4.21 12.43
C ALA A 49 -31.35 -4.05 12.78
N GLY A 50 -30.44 -4.26 11.82
CA GLY A 50 -28.99 -4.30 12.06
C GLY A 50 -28.26 -2.95 11.91
N TRP A 51 -28.97 -1.83 11.70
CA TRP A 51 -28.32 -0.54 11.43
C TRP A 51 -27.55 0.01 12.63
N LEU A 52 -28.04 -0.22 13.85
CA LEU A 52 -27.41 0.29 15.08
C LEU A 52 -26.05 -0.37 15.35
N LEU A 53 -25.98 -1.69 15.21
CA LEU A 53 -24.73 -2.45 15.31
C LEU A 53 -23.71 -2.01 14.26
N THR A 54 -24.17 -1.81 13.02
CA THR A 54 -23.32 -1.36 11.92
C THR A 54 -22.77 0.05 12.17
N ALA A 55 -23.61 0.98 12.62
CA ALA A 55 -23.19 2.34 12.93
C ALA A 55 -22.19 2.39 14.09
N GLN A 56 -22.40 1.57 15.13
CA GLN A 56 -21.50 1.46 16.28
C GLN A 56 -20.16 0.84 15.89
N PHE A 57 -20.18 -0.22 15.08
CA PHE A 57 -18.96 -0.85 14.56
C PHE A 57 -18.10 0.14 13.75
N ILE A 58 -18.71 0.92 12.86
CA ILE A 58 -17.98 1.92 12.08
C ILE A 58 -17.38 3.00 12.98
N ARG A 59 -18.12 3.42 14.02
CA ARG A 59 -17.72 4.53 14.90
C ARG A 59 -16.61 4.16 15.88
N PHE A 60 -16.61 2.94 16.40
CA PHE A 60 -15.68 2.50 17.45
C PHE A 60 -14.67 1.46 16.98
N GLY A 61 -14.97 0.71 15.92
CA GLY A 61 -14.11 -0.38 15.44
C GLY A 61 -12.89 0.06 14.63
N LEU A 62 -12.83 1.33 14.20
CA LEU A 62 -11.78 1.83 13.31
C LEU A 62 -11.14 3.12 13.84
N LYS A 63 -10.21 3.01 14.80
CA LYS A 63 -9.45 4.16 15.33
C LYS A 63 -8.66 4.88 14.22
N TYR A 64 -8.06 4.12 13.31
CA TYR A 64 -7.46 4.61 12.08
C TYR A 64 -7.28 3.44 11.12
N ILE A 65 -7.47 3.67 9.82
CA ILE A 65 -7.19 2.69 8.77
C ILE A 65 -6.02 3.19 7.93
N LEU A 66 -4.93 2.42 7.88
CA LEU A 66 -3.78 2.75 7.04
C LEU A 66 -4.11 2.37 5.59
N THR A 67 -4.74 3.29 4.87
CA THR A 67 -5.13 3.11 3.47
C THR A 67 -3.96 2.72 2.57
N ARG A 68 -2.74 3.17 2.89
CA ARG A 68 -1.50 2.81 2.20
C ARG A 68 -1.16 1.31 2.26
N ARG A 69 -1.57 0.60 3.30
CA ARG A 69 -1.28 -0.84 3.48
C ARG A 69 -2.39 -1.76 2.99
N LEU A 70 -3.56 -1.21 2.69
CA LEU A 70 -4.73 -1.95 2.18
C LEU A 70 -4.83 -1.93 0.65
N ASN A 71 -3.99 -1.14 -0.03
CA ASN A 71 -4.00 -1.09 -1.48
C ASN A 71 -2.95 -2.04 -2.09
N GLN A 72 -3.29 -2.60 -3.25
CA GLN A 72 -2.41 -3.42 -4.06
C GLN A 72 -1.28 -2.60 -4.72
N ASP A 73 -1.35 -1.25 -4.70
CA ASP A 73 -0.34 -0.34 -5.28
C ASP A 73 1.10 -0.69 -4.92
N VAL A 74 1.38 -1.10 -3.68
CA VAL A 74 2.75 -1.46 -3.24
C VAL A 74 3.24 -2.70 -4.01
N VAL A 75 2.35 -3.68 -4.18
CA VAL A 75 2.63 -4.93 -4.89
C VAL A 75 2.66 -4.69 -6.41
N GLU A 76 1.80 -3.82 -6.94
CA GLU A 76 1.81 -3.42 -8.35
C GLU A 76 3.07 -2.63 -8.72
N SER A 77 3.50 -1.74 -7.84
CA SER A 77 4.76 -1.00 -7.99
C SER A 77 5.95 -1.96 -7.95
N PHE A 78 5.91 -2.97 -7.06
CA PHE A 78 6.90 -4.03 -7.01
C PHE A 78 6.94 -4.86 -8.29
N PHE A 79 5.79 -5.31 -8.81
CA PHE A 79 5.73 -6.04 -10.07
C PHE A 79 6.15 -5.19 -11.27
N SER A 80 5.86 -3.89 -11.27
CA SER A 80 6.29 -2.97 -12.32
C SER A 80 7.81 -2.84 -12.36
N MET A 81 8.46 -2.71 -11.21
CA MET A 81 9.92 -2.72 -11.08
C MET A 81 10.53 -4.07 -11.51
N MET A 82 9.90 -5.18 -11.15
CA MET A 82 10.32 -6.53 -11.58
C MET A 82 10.20 -6.73 -13.11
N ARG A 83 9.21 -6.10 -13.75
CA ARG A 83 9.07 -6.07 -15.22
C ARG A 83 10.12 -5.17 -15.87
N GLN A 84 10.34 -3.97 -15.33
CA GLN A 84 11.36 -3.02 -15.82
C GLN A 84 12.78 -3.59 -15.79
N MET A 85 13.10 -4.45 -14.83
CA MET A 85 14.38 -5.17 -14.78
C MET A 85 14.61 -6.07 -16.02
N GLY A 86 13.54 -6.43 -16.73
CA GLY A 86 13.54 -7.20 -17.98
C GLY A 86 13.76 -6.40 -19.25
N ARG A 87 13.92 -5.07 -19.18
CA ARG A 87 13.96 -4.17 -20.34
C ARG A 87 12.75 -4.40 -21.26
N CYS A 88 12.95 -5.03 -22.42
CA CYS A 88 11.90 -5.28 -23.42
C CYS A 88 11.09 -6.56 -23.15
N TYR A 89 11.41 -7.34 -22.12
CA TYR A 89 10.68 -8.57 -21.78
C TYR A 89 9.68 -8.32 -20.65
N ASP A 90 8.53 -7.76 -21.04
CA ASP A 90 7.45 -7.29 -20.17
C ASP A 90 6.64 -8.41 -19.51
N HIS A 91 6.70 -9.63 -20.07
CA HIS A 91 5.98 -10.79 -19.55
C HIS A 91 6.93 -11.94 -19.20
N PRO A 92 7.60 -11.88 -18.04
CA PRO A 92 8.56 -12.90 -17.62
C PRO A 92 7.91 -14.26 -17.39
N THR A 93 8.54 -15.33 -17.89
CA THR A 93 8.25 -16.70 -17.45
C THR A 93 8.58 -16.88 -15.96
N PRO A 94 7.95 -17.82 -15.25
CA PRO A 94 8.17 -18.02 -13.81
C PRO A 94 9.65 -18.17 -13.41
N LEU A 95 10.44 -18.88 -14.23
CA LEU A 95 11.89 -19.04 -14.02
C LEU A 95 12.64 -17.71 -14.09
N SER A 96 12.33 -16.88 -15.09
CA SER A 96 12.95 -15.57 -15.24
C SER A 96 12.53 -14.60 -14.13
N PHE A 97 11.30 -14.72 -13.62
CA PHE A 97 10.85 -13.98 -12.45
C PHE A 97 11.62 -14.39 -11.18
N GLN A 98 11.85 -15.69 -10.98
CA GLN A 98 12.63 -16.20 -9.85
C GLN A 98 14.08 -15.68 -9.87
N HIS A 99 14.72 -15.65 -11.04
CA HIS A 99 16.07 -15.11 -11.19
C HIS A 99 16.12 -13.60 -10.90
N ARG A 100 15.16 -12.82 -11.39
CA ARG A 100 15.05 -11.39 -11.07
C ARG A 100 14.80 -11.14 -9.59
N LEU A 101 13.98 -11.99 -8.95
CA LEU A 101 13.64 -11.88 -7.54
C LEU A 101 14.87 -12.17 -6.68
N LYS A 102 15.64 -13.19 -7.06
CA LYS A 102 16.92 -13.51 -6.44
C LYS A 102 17.90 -12.34 -6.53
N MET A 103 18.05 -11.72 -7.71
CA MET A 103 18.89 -10.53 -7.88
C MET A 103 18.42 -9.33 -7.05
N TYR A 104 17.11 -9.12 -6.97
CA TYR A 104 16.52 -8.04 -6.16
C TYR A 104 16.81 -8.21 -4.66
N ILE A 105 16.66 -9.43 -4.14
CA ILE A 105 16.95 -9.75 -2.73
C ILE A 105 18.46 -9.59 -2.47
N MET A 106 19.31 -10.14 -3.34
CA MET A 106 20.77 -10.03 -3.23
C MET A 106 21.25 -8.56 -3.25
N GLY A 107 20.63 -7.69 -4.05
CA GLY A 107 20.98 -6.27 -4.10
C GLY A 107 20.50 -5.46 -2.90
N LYS A 108 19.40 -5.86 -2.25
CA LYS A 108 18.86 -5.18 -1.06
C LYS A 108 19.53 -5.59 0.24
N ASP A 109 19.91 -6.86 0.34
CA ASP A 109 20.57 -7.42 1.52
C ASP A 109 22.11 -7.42 1.36
N ALA A 110 22.68 -6.45 0.64
CA ALA A 110 24.12 -6.30 0.45
C ALA A 110 24.89 -6.15 1.78
N LYS A 111 24.21 -5.74 2.86
CA LYS A 111 24.74 -5.72 4.24
C LYS A 111 24.98 -7.11 4.83
N VAL A 112 24.28 -8.14 4.36
CA VAL A 112 24.44 -9.55 4.80
C VAL A 112 25.57 -10.23 4.03
N LEU A 113 25.79 -9.84 2.77
CA LEU A 113 26.79 -10.44 1.89
C LEU A 113 28.24 -10.07 2.27
N SER A 114 28.47 -9.02 3.08
CA SER A 114 29.82 -8.66 3.54
C SER A 114 30.27 -9.38 4.82
N VAL A 115 29.44 -10.22 5.43
CA VAL A 115 29.78 -10.87 6.72
C VAL A 115 30.59 -12.16 6.53
N ASN A 116 30.69 -12.69 5.30
CA ASN A 116 31.52 -13.86 5.01
C ASN A 116 32.56 -13.54 3.92
N VAL A 117 33.58 -12.78 4.33
CA VAL A 117 34.85 -12.73 3.60
C VAL A 117 35.71 -13.92 4.06
N ASN A 118 35.82 -14.94 3.22
CA ASN A 118 36.77 -16.05 3.41
C ASN A 118 38.18 -15.68 2.91
N SER A 119 38.68 -14.52 3.30
CA SER A 119 40.08 -14.15 3.09
C SER A 119 40.50 -13.31 4.29
N LEU A 120 41.34 -13.92 5.12
CA LEU A 120 42.01 -13.29 6.24
C LEU A 120 42.84 -12.11 5.70
N ASP A 121 42.63 -10.91 6.22
CA ASP A 121 43.69 -9.92 6.38
C ASP A 121 43.34 -8.95 7.54
N VAL A 122 44.05 -9.22 8.63
CA VAL A 122 44.59 -8.40 9.74
C VAL A 122 44.02 -6.98 10.03
N GLU A 123 43.77 -6.80 11.34
CA GLU A 123 43.44 -5.60 12.12
C GLU A 123 43.89 -4.22 11.59
N SER A 124 42.99 -3.24 11.69
CA SER A 124 43.22 -2.08 12.59
C SER A 124 41.96 -1.20 12.77
N ASN A 125 41.50 -1.20 14.01
CA ASN A 125 41.16 -0.04 14.83
C ASN A 125 40.20 1.07 14.31
N THR A 126 39.15 1.24 15.12
CA THR A 126 38.60 2.50 15.63
C THR A 126 37.83 3.48 14.74
N LEU A 127 36.63 3.77 15.28
CA LEU A 127 36.03 5.09 15.49
C LEU A 127 35.58 5.88 14.26
N GLY A 128 34.39 6.45 14.42
CA GLY A 128 34.19 7.83 14.00
C GLY A 128 33.00 8.03 13.09
N LYS A 129 31.99 8.65 13.68
CA LYS A 129 30.99 9.50 13.04
C LYS A 129 31.62 10.30 11.88
N GLU A 130 30.89 10.51 10.80
CA GLU A 130 30.30 11.83 10.52
C GLU A 130 29.51 11.86 9.20
N ASN A 131 28.50 12.73 9.27
CA ASN A 131 27.61 13.19 8.23
C ASN A 131 28.32 13.55 6.91
N GLU A 132 27.74 13.22 5.75
CA GLU A 132 27.61 14.24 4.71
C GLU A 132 26.52 13.97 3.66
N LYS A 133 25.66 14.99 3.52
CA LYS A 133 24.95 15.49 2.33
C LYS A 133 24.25 14.51 1.40
N ILE A 134 22.92 14.61 1.49
CA ILE A 134 22.02 14.66 0.34
C ILE A 134 22.62 15.57 -0.74
N THR A 135 23.01 14.99 -1.88
CA THR A 135 22.81 15.62 -3.18
C THR A 135 22.11 14.61 -4.08
N MET A 136 20.86 14.89 -4.40
CA MET A 136 20.19 14.24 -5.52
C MET A 136 20.80 14.80 -6.80
N GLU A 137 21.74 14.09 -7.41
CA GLU A 137 22.03 14.31 -8.82
C GLU A 137 20.87 13.74 -9.64
N LYS A 138 20.11 14.66 -10.25
CA LYS A 138 19.15 14.36 -11.31
C LYS A 138 19.90 13.69 -12.47
N PRO A 139 19.56 12.47 -12.91
CA PRO A 139 19.95 12.06 -14.24
C PRO A 139 19.15 12.90 -15.24
N HIS A 140 19.89 13.77 -15.90
CA HIS A 140 19.45 14.66 -16.96
C HIS A 140 18.74 13.86 -18.07
N CYS A 141 17.61 14.42 -18.48
CA CYS A 141 16.76 14.02 -19.61
C CYS A 141 17.54 13.67 -20.87
N TRP A 142 17.10 12.62 -21.58
CA TRP A 142 17.28 12.51 -23.02
C TRP A 142 15.91 12.42 -23.70
N LYS A 143 15.86 13.10 -24.85
CA LYS A 143 14.72 13.61 -25.62
C LYS A 143 13.66 12.59 -26.01
#